data_AF-A0A7L4LRT6-F1
#
_entry.id   AF-A0A7L4LRT6-F1
#
_cell.length_a   1.000
_cell.length_b   1.000
_cell.length_c   1.000
_cell.angle_alpha   90.00
_cell.angle_beta   90.00
_cell.angle_gamma   90.00
#
_symmetry.space_group_name_H-M   'P 1'
#
loop_
_entity.id
_entity.type
_entity.pdbx_description
1 polymer ?
#
loop_
_entity_poly.entity_id
_entity_poly.type
_entity_poly.pdbx_seq_one_letter_code
_entity_poly.pdbx_strand_id
1 'polypeptide(L)'
;KEDGLLIKPFQKAKQGSVIHRQFAAEEWDREEARKRRFHLIAMDAYERHKKFVKDYILYYGGKIEDFRRSGANDKTDLDVIRENHRFLWNEDDEAEMNWEKRLAKKYYDKLFKEYCIADLSRYKENKFGFRWRHEKEVISGKGQFSCGNKHCDEKEGLKSWEVNFGYVEHGEKRNALVKLRLCPECSYKLNFHHR
;
A
#
# COMPACT_ATOMS: atom_id res chain seq x y z
N LYS A 1 11.37 -78.23 -59.23
CA LYS A 1 12.72 -78.00 -59.81
C LYS A 1 12.58 -76.82 -60.75
N GLU A 2 12.87 -75.62 -60.29
CA GLU A 2 14.19 -74.97 -60.34
C GLU A 2 14.04 -73.78 -61.28
N ASP A 3 13.48 -72.67 -60.78
CA ASP A 3 13.72 -71.35 -61.36
C ASP A 3 14.78 -70.63 -60.51
N GLY A 4 15.94 -71.28 -60.42
CA GLY A 4 17.14 -70.80 -59.75
C GLY A 4 18.04 -69.97 -60.67
N LEU A 5 17.49 -69.28 -61.66
CA LEU A 5 18.26 -68.51 -62.63
C LEU A 5 17.53 -67.21 -62.99
N LEU A 6 17.65 -66.18 -62.14
CA LEU A 6 17.59 -64.75 -62.53
C LEU A 6 17.80 -63.76 -61.36
N ILE A 7 18.62 -64.09 -60.36
CA ILE A 7 19.03 -63.10 -59.34
C ILE A 7 20.41 -62.57 -59.74
N LYS A 8 20.46 -61.31 -60.20
CA LYS A 8 21.71 -60.65 -60.58
C LYS A 8 22.56 -60.41 -59.33
N PRO A 9 23.89 -60.68 -59.36
CA PRO A 9 24.77 -60.63 -58.18
C PRO A 9 24.94 -59.24 -57.55
N PHE A 10 24.43 -58.17 -58.18
CA PHE A 10 24.50 -56.79 -57.70
C PHE A 10 23.12 -56.14 -57.47
N GLN A 11 22.06 -56.92 -57.21
CA GLN A 11 20.81 -56.32 -56.74
C GLN A 11 21.03 -55.74 -55.34
N LYS A 12 21.25 -54.41 -55.26
CA LYS A 12 21.14 -53.68 -53.99
C LYS A 12 19.79 -54.04 -53.38
N ALA A 13 19.77 -54.44 -52.11
CA ALA A 13 18.54 -54.65 -51.37
C ALA A 13 17.62 -53.45 -51.62
N LYS A 14 16.35 -53.68 -52.00
CA LYS A 14 15.36 -52.61 -52.09
C LYS A 14 15.40 -51.89 -50.75
N GLN A 15 15.97 -50.68 -50.73
CA GLN A 15 15.95 -49.83 -49.54
C GLN A 15 14.47 -49.72 -49.16
N GLY A 16 14.14 -50.14 -47.93
CA GLY A 16 12.78 -50.06 -47.42
C GLY A 16 12.25 -48.64 -47.65
N SER A 17 11.01 -48.53 -48.11
CA SER A 17 10.36 -47.24 -48.39
C SER A 17 10.66 -46.25 -47.29
N VAL A 18 11.44 -45.21 -47.59
CA VAL A 18 11.69 -44.13 -46.63
C VAL A 18 10.35 -43.48 -46.31
N ILE A 19 10.13 -43.20 -45.04
CA ILE A 19 8.89 -42.58 -44.56
C ILE A 19 8.68 -41.25 -45.31
N HIS A 20 7.43 -40.99 -45.71
CA HIS A 20 7.08 -39.79 -46.45
C HIS A 20 7.49 -38.54 -45.67
N ARG A 21 8.14 -37.58 -46.35
CA ARG A 21 8.72 -36.38 -45.72
C ARG A 21 7.71 -35.59 -44.88
N GLN A 22 6.43 -35.57 -45.29
CA GLN A 22 5.37 -34.91 -44.51
C GLN A 22 5.12 -35.61 -43.17
N PHE A 23 5.06 -36.95 -43.17
CA PHE A 23 4.89 -37.71 -41.93
C PHE A 23 6.08 -37.50 -40.98
N ALA A 24 7.30 -37.46 -41.51
CA ALA A 24 8.49 -37.17 -40.70
C ALA A 24 8.45 -35.76 -40.07
N ALA A 25 7.94 -34.76 -40.80
CA ALA A 25 7.77 -33.40 -40.29
C ALA A 25 6.66 -33.33 -39.21
N GLU A 26 5.53 -34.00 -39.43
CA GLU A 26 4.42 -34.05 -38.46
C GLU A 26 4.82 -34.73 -37.14
N GLU A 27 5.57 -35.83 -37.20
CA GLU A 27 6.07 -36.49 -35.99
C GLU A 27 7.10 -35.63 -35.24
N TRP A 28 7.94 -34.90 -35.98
CA TRP A 28 8.89 -33.94 -35.40
C TRP A 28 8.18 -32.81 -34.65
N ASP A 29 7.16 -32.21 -35.27
CA ASP A 29 6.35 -31.15 -34.67
C ASP A 29 5.62 -31.64 -33.41
N ARG A 30 5.11 -32.88 -33.44
CA ARG A 30 4.45 -33.50 -32.29
C ARG A 30 5.42 -33.72 -31.12
N GLU A 31 6.63 -34.18 -31.41
CA GLU A 31 7.67 -34.40 -30.40
C GLU A 31 8.15 -33.07 -29.79
N GLU A 32 8.32 -32.04 -30.61
CA GLU A 32 8.63 -30.68 -30.13
C GLU A 32 7.51 -30.11 -29.26
N ALA A 33 6.24 -30.25 -29.68
CA ALA A 33 5.10 -29.81 -28.89
C ALA A 33 5.06 -30.48 -27.51
N ARG A 34 5.36 -31.78 -27.46
CA ARG A 34 5.46 -32.55 -26.22
C ARG A 34 6.59 -32.01 -25.33
N LYS A 35 7.79 -31.80 -25.88
CA LYS A 35 8.94 -31.23 -25.14
C LYS A 35 8.64 -29.82 -24.61
N ARG A 36 8.03 -28.96 -25.41
CA ARG A 36 7.61 -27.60 -25.00
C ARG A 36 6.62 -27.66 -23.85
N ARG A 37 5.64 -28.59 -23.90
CA ARG A 37 4.66 -28.79 -22.82
C ARG A 37 5.33 -29.26 -21.53
N PHE A 38 6.23 -30.23 -21.59
CA PHE A 38 6.98 -30.70 -20.42
C PHE A 38 7.81 -29.58 -19.80
N HIS A 39 8.50 -28.78 -20.62
CA HIS A 39 9.30 -27.66 -20.13
C HIS A 39 8.44 -26.58 -19.46
N LEU A 40 7.25 -26.27 -20.00
CA LEU A 40 6.32 -25.31 -19.39
C LEU A 40 5.75 -25.80 -18.06
N ILE A 41 5.46 -27.11 -17.94
CA ILE A 41 4.95 -27.71 -16.70
C ILE A 41 6.04 -27.75 -15.62
N ALA A 42 7.29 -27.99 -16.01
CA ALA A 42 8.43 -28.04 -15.10
C ALA A 42 8.84 -26.66 -14.54
N MET A 43 8.46 -25.56 -15.21
CA MET A 43 8.73 -24.19 -14.75
C MET A 43 7.81 -23.77 -13.61
N ASP A 44 8.35 -22.98 -12.69
CA ASP A 44 7.57 -22.27 -11.69
C ASP A 44 6.62 -21.24 -12.34
N ALA A 45 5.56 -20.83 -11.62
CA ALA A 45 4.58 -19.85 -12.09
C ALA A 45 5.25 -18.53 -12.53
N TYR A 46 6.25 -18.06 -11.79
CA TYR A 46 6.96 -16.82 -12.12
C TYR A 46 7.83 -16.97 -13.39
N GLU A 47 8.55 -18.08 -13.52
CA GLU A 47 9.40 -18.36 -14.67
C GLU A 47 8.57 -18.52 -15.96
N ARG A 48 7.44 -19.19 -15.84
CA ARG A 48 6.48 -19.38 -16.93
C ARG A 48 5.89 -18.05 -17.39
N HIS A 49 5.50 -17.19 -16.45
CA HIS A 49 5.06 -15.83 -16.75
C HIS A 49 6.15 -15.04 -17.50
N LYS A 50 7.39 -15.06 -17.01
CA LYS A 50 8.51 -14.37 -17.65
C LYS A 50 8.77 -14.87 -19.08
N LYS A 51 8.68 -16.18 -19.30
CA LYS A 51 8.79 -16.77 -20.64
C LYS A 51 7.68 -16.27 -21.56
N PHE A 52 6.41 -16.34 -21.12
CA PHE A 52 5.29 -15.88 -21.95
C PHE A 52 5.34 -14.40 -22.28
N VAL A 53 5.76 -13.54 -21.33
CA VAL A 53 5.95 -12.10 -21.60
C VAL A 53 7.04 -11.88 -22.65
N LYS A 54 8.17 -12.60 -22.55
CA LYS A 54 9.25 -12.52 -23.55
C LYS A 54 8.80 -13.00 -24.93
N ASP A 55 8.11 -14.14 -24.98
CA ASP A 55 7.58 -14.70 -26.23
C ASP A 55 6.58 -13.71 -26.87
N TYR A 56 5.69 -13.11 -26.06
CA TYR A 56 4.76 -12.08 -26.54
C TYR A 56 5.48 -10.89 -27.17
N ILE A 57 6.49 -10.33 -26.47
CA ILE A 57 7.31 -9.23 -26.98
C ILE A 57 8.03 -9.61 -28.28
N LEU A 58 8.54 -10.84 -28.37
CA LEU A 58 9.28 -11.33 -29.54
C LEU A 58 8.39 -11.47 -30.79
N TYR A 59 7.18 -12.03 -30.64
CA TYR A 59 6.31 -12.34 -31.78
C TYR A 59 5.41 -11.18 -32.20
N TYR A 60 4.92 -10.39 -31.24
CA TYR A 60 3.91 -9.36 -31.51
C TYR A 60 4.47 -7.93 -31.43
N GLY A 61 5.72 -7.77 -30.98
CA GLY A 61 6.31 -6.46 -30.71
C GLY A 61 5.77 -5.82 -29.42
N GLY A 62 6.53 -4.88 -28.86
CA GLY A 62 6.22 -4.20 -27.59
C GLY A 62 7.49 -3.96 -26.77
N LYS A 63 7.39 -3.16 -25.71
CA LYS A 63 8.49 -2.94 -24.76
C LYS A 63 8.13 -3.56 -23.41
N ILE A 64 9.13 -4.01 -22.67
CA ILE A 64 8.91 -4.49 -21.30
C ILE A 64 8.36 -3.39 -20.39
N GLU A 65 8.62 -2.13 -20.74
CA GLU A 65 8.13 -0.92 -20.09
C GLU A 65 6.60 -0.82 -20.15
N ASP A 66 5.96 -1.36 -21.19
CA ASP A 66 4.50 -1.35 -21.36
C ASP A 66 3.80 -2.22 -20.31
N PHE A 67 4.50 -3.20 -19.74
CA PHE A 67 4.01 -4.07 -18.66
C PHE A 67 4.25 -3.48 -17.27
N ARG A 68 4.85 -2.28 -17.17
CA ARG A 68 5.07 -1.62 -15.89
C ARG A 68 3.73 -1.13 -15.34
N ARG A 69 3.27 -1.74 -14.25
CA ARG A 69 2.07 -1.29 -13.52
C ARG A 69 2.19 0.20 -13.17
N SER A 70 1.15 0.97 -13.48
CA SER A 70 1.04 2.37 -13.09
C SER A 70 0.73 2.47 -11.60
N GLY A 71 1.70 2.89 -10.78
CA GLY A 71 1.51 3.14 -9.34
C GLY A 71 0.87 4.50 -9.02
N ALA A 72 0.39 5.24 -10.01
CA ALA A 72 -0.11 6.61 -9.84
C ALA A 72 -1.31 6.73 -8.89
N ASN A 73 -2.11 5.67 -8.80
CA ASN A 73 -3.31 5.60 -7.97
C ASN A 73 -3.14 4.65 -6.77
N ASP A 74 -1.91 4.21 -6.48
CA ASP A 74 -1.66 3.36 -5.33
C ASP A 74 -1.78 4.20 -4.05
N LYS A 75 -2.80 3.91 -3.26
CA LYS A 75 -2.97 4.50 -1.93
C LYS A 75 -2.36 3.58 -0.89
N THR A 76 -1.53 4.14 -0.02
CA THR A 76 -1.08 3.41 1.17
C THR A 76 -2.11 3.51 2.29
N ASP A 77 -2.09 2.58 3.24
CA ASP A 77 -2.92 2.66 4.46
C ASP A 77 -2.76 4.01 5.18
N LEU A 78 -1.54 4.58 5.16
CA LEU A 78 -1.26 5.87 5.76
C LEU A 78 -1.97 7.02 5.03
N ASP A 79 -2.03 6.97 3.70
CA ASP A 79 -2.72 7.98 2.89
C ASP A 79 -4.23 7.91 3.13
N VAL A 80 -4.78 6.70 3.17
CA VAL A 80 -6.20 6.46 3.49
C VAL A 80 -6.57 7.04 4.85
N ILE A 81 -5.72 6.83 5.87
CA ILE A 81 -5.93 7.39 7.21
C ILE A 81 -5.84 8.91 7.16
N ARG A 82 -4.86 9.50 6.45
CA ARG A 82 -4.73 10.96 6.33
C ARG A 82 -5.93 11.59 5.62
N GLU A 83 -6.51 10.92 4.63
CA GLU A 83 -7.69 11.41 3.91
C GLU A 83 -8.94 11.36 4.79
N ASN A 84 -9.11 10.31 5.60
CA ASN A 84 -10.34 10.04 6.36
C ASN A 84 -10.21 10.31 7.87
N HIS A 85 -9.08 10.87 8.33
CA HIS A 85 -8.93 11.18 9.76
C HIS A 85 -9.93 12.24 10.18
N ARG A 86 -10.48 12.05 11.37
CA ARG A 86 -11.33 13.04 12.04
C ARG A 86 -10.81 13.34 13.43
N PHE A 87 -10.95 14.59 13.84
CA PHE A 87 -10.58 15.03 15.18
C PHE A 87 -11.52 14.45 16.24
N LEU A 88 -12.82 14.39 15.94
CA LEU A 88 -13.86 13.68 16.69
C LEU A 88 -14.76 12.89 15.73
N TRP A 89 -15.14 11.69 16.14
CA TRP A 89 -16.13 10.87 15.43
C TRP A 89 -17.51 11.06 16.06
N ASN A 90 -18.52 11.40 15.25
CA ASN A 90 -19.91 11.52 15.69
C ASN A 90 -20.74 10.29 15.27
N GLU A 91 -21.94 10.14 15.83
CA GLU A 91 -22.86 9.05 15.48
C GLU A 91 -23.31 9.11 14.01
N ASP A 92 -23.51 10.31 13.45
CA ASP A 92 -23.86 10.48 12.03
C ASP A 92 -22.76 9.97 11.08
N ASP A 93 -21.50 10.06 11.49
CA ASP A 93 -20.36 9.58 10.70
C ASP A 93 -20.29 8.04 10.64
N GLU A 94 -21.01 7.35 11.53
CA GLU A 94 -21.07 5.89 11.60
C GLU A 94 -22.05 5.30 10.58
N ALA A 95 -23.07 6.08 10.17
CA ALA A 95 -24.05 5.66 9.17
C ALA A 95 -23.45 5.46 7.77
N GLU A 96 -22.35 6.16 7.45
CA GLU A 96 -21.67 6.09 6.14
C GLU A 96 -20.27 5.46 6.22
N MET A 97 -20.14 4.33 6.91
CA MET A 97 -18.86 3.63 7.13
C MET A 97 -18.35 2.88 5.88
N ASN A 98 -17.46 3.52 5.10
CA ASN A 98 -16.60 2.82 4.14
C ASN A 98 -15.45 2.07 4.87
N TRP A 99 -14.81 1.09 4.23
CA TRP A 99 -13.67 0.38 4.79
C TRP A 99 -12.51 1.33 5.17
N GLU A 100 -12.30 2.40 4.40
CA GLU A 100 -11.32 3.46 4.63
C GLU A 100 -11.62 4.22 5.94
N LYS A 101 -12.87 4.64 6.13
CA LYS A 101 -13.33 5.29 7.36
C LYS A 101 -13.26 4.33 8.55
N ARG A 102 -13.57 3.04 8.37
CA ARG A 102 -13.42 2.00 9.42
C ARG A 102 -11.97 1.86 9.87
N LEU A 103 -11.02 1.91 8.93
CA LEU A 103 -9.60 1.89 9.23
C LEU A 103 -9.22 3.11 10.08
N ALA A 104 -9.61 4.32 9.65
CA ALA A 104 -9.34 5.56 10.38
C ALA A 104 -9.97 5.55 11.79
N LYS A 105 -11.22 5.08 11.93
CA LYS A 105 -11.91 4.93 13.22
C LYS A 105 -11.14 4.00 14.17
N LYS A 106 -10.68 2.86 13.68
CA LYS A 106 -9.87 1.92 14.47
C LYS A 106 -8.59 2.55 15.01
N TYR A 107 -7.95 3.44 14.25
CA TYR A 107 -6.80 4.21 14.74
C TYR A 107 -7.21 5.27 15.76
N TYR A 108 -8.31 5.96 15.52
CA TYR A 108 -8.86 6.95 16.45
C TYR A 108 -9.21 6.36 17.81
N ASP A 109 -9.79 5.15 17.85
CA ASP A 109 -10.16 4.47 19.09
C ASP A 109 -8.94 4.12 19.95
N LYS A 110 -7.80 3.86 19.32
CA LYS A 110 -6.51 3.60 20.00
C LYS A 110 -5.89 4.87 20.61
N LEU A 111 -6.31 6.07 20.20
CA LEU A 111 -5.75 7.31 20.74
C LEU A 111 -6.26 7.57 22.17
N PHE A 112 -5.34 8.01 23.02
CA PHE A 112 -5.64 8.50 24.36
C PHE A 112 -6.10 9.97 24.29
N LYS A 113 -7.39 10.19 24.58
CA LYS A 113 -8.10 11.46 24.34
C LYS A 113 -8.41 12.28 25.60
N GLU A 114 -7.60 12.14 26.64
CA GLU A 114 -7.81 12.89 27.90
C GLU A 114 -7.21 14.31 27.83
N TYR A 115 -5.95 14.43 27.37
CA TYR A 115 -5.24 15.70 27.22
C TYR A 115 -4.73 15.85 25.79
N CYS A 116 -4.86 17.07 25.25
CA CYS A 116 -4.31 17.46 23.97
C CYS A 116 -2.87 17.99 24.09
N ILE A 117 -2.18 18.03 22.95
CA ILE A 117 -0.96 18.82 22.76
C ILE A 117 -1.32 20.07 21.97
N ALA A 118 -0.81 21.20 22.43
CA ALA A 118 -0.96 22.50 21.79
C ALA A 118 0.32 22.90 21.06
N ASP A 119 0.17 23.49 19.88
CA ASP A 119 1.22 24.28 19.24
C ASP A 119 0.88 25.76 19.44
N LEU A 120 1.59 26.38 20.38
CA LEU A 120 1.41 27.79 20.74
C LEU A 120 2.40 28.70 20.00
N SER A 121 3.09 28.22 18.96
CA SER A 121 4.16 29.01 18.31
C SER A 121 3.66 30.31 17.67
N ARG A 122 2.41 30.33 17.19
CA ARG A 122 1.77 31.48 16.52
C ARG A 122 0.73 32.18 17.40
N TYR A 123 0.89 32.12 18.73
CA TYR A 123 -0.05 32.73 19.69
C TYR A 123 -0.27 34.23 19.47
N LYS A 124 0.75 34.97 18.99
CA LYS A 124 0.62 36.40 18.66
C LYS A 124 -0.38 36.68 17.55
N GLU A 125 -0.54 35.76 16.59
CA GLU A 125 -1.53 35.83 15.52
C GLU A 125 -2.91 35.29 15.93
N ASN A 126 -3.10 34.92 17.20
CA ASN A 126 -4.29 34.21 17.70
C ASN A 126 -4.55 32.88 16.97
N LYS A 127 -3.48 32.22 16.50
CA LYS A 127 -3.54 30.93 15.83
C LYS A 127 -2.96 29.85 16.72
N PHE A 128 -3.77 28.85 17.02
CA PHE A 128 -3.41 27.70 17.84
C PHE A 128 -3.67 26.41 17.08
N GLY A 129 -2.78 25.43 17.21
CA GLY A 129 -3.00 24.09 16.71
C GLY A 129 -3.17 23.12 17.87
N PHE A 130 -4.19 22.26 17.83
CA PHE A 130 -4.32 21.17 18.79
C PHE A 130 -4.29 19.83 18.09
N ARG A 131 -3.74 18.84 18.79
CA ARG A 131 -3.79 17.44 18.37
C ARG A 131 -3.86 16.51 19.58
N TRP A 132 -4.39 15.32 19.36
CA TRP A 132 -4.29 14.24 20.34
C TRP A 132 -2.84 13.77 20.51
N ARG A 133 -2.56 13.20 21.69
CA ARG A 133 -1.24 12.66 22.03
C ARG A 133 -0.99 11.36 21.26
N HIS A 134 0.26 11.17 20.83
CA HIS A 134 0.69 9.89 20.27
C HIS A 134 1.28 8.98 21.36
N GLU A 135 1.43 7.69 21.08
CA GLU A 135 1.85 6.67 22.04
C GLU A 135 3.12 7.06 22.84
N LYS A 136 4.19 7.48 22.15
CA LYS A 136 5.44 7.89 22.83
C LYS A 136 5.23 9.06 23.79
N GLU A 137 4.38 10.02 23.44
CA GLU A 137 4.03 11.15 24.32
C GLU A 137 3.27 10.68 25.55
N VAL A 138 2.31 9.78 25.38
CA VAL A 138 1.54 9.21 26.48
C VAL A 138 2.47 8.47 27.44
N ILE A 139 3.37 7.63 26.92
CA ILE A 139 4.36 6.90 27.74
C ILE A 139 5.31 7.87 28.46
N SER A 140 5.76 8.93 27.78
CA SER A 140 6.61 9.96 28.40
C SER A 140 5.88 10.87 29.40
N GLY A 141 4.55 10.83 29.45
CA GLY A 141 3.74 11.73 30.27
C GLY A 141 3.59 13.16 29.72
N LYS A 142 3.86 13.38 28.42
CA LYS A 142 3.74 14.72 27.80
C LYS A 142 2.30 15.20 27.82
N GLY A 143 2.10 16.47 28.18
CA GLY A 143 0.78 17.07 28.34
C GLY A 143 -0.01 16.63 29.58
N GLN A 144 0.55 15.80 30.46
CA GLN A 144 -0.05 15.42 31.74
C GLN A 144 0.90 15.66 32.92
N PHE A 145 2.13 15.18 32.85
CA PHE A 145 3.19 15.42 33.86
C PHE A 145 4.23 16.44 33.38
N SER A 146 4.16 16.84 32.12
CA SER A 146 4.90 17.95 31.53
C SER A 146 3.97 18.83 30.70
N CYS A 147 4.45 20.02 30.35
CA CYS A 147 3.71 20.98 29.57
C CYS A 147 3.20 20.39 28.25
N GLY A 148 1.93 20.63 27.96
CA GLY A 148 1.27 20.21 26.73
C GLY A 148 1.62 21.07 25.51
N ASN A 149 2.49 22.07 25.63
CA ASN A 149 2.98 22.79 24.46
C ASN A 149 4.05 21.94 23.74
N LYS A 150 3.93 21.80 22.43
CA LYS A 150 4.83 21.00 21.58
C LYS A 150 6.31 21.35 21.81
N HIS A 151 6.60 22.63 21.96
CA HIS A 151 7.96 23.18 22.10
C HIS A 151 8.33 23.54 23.55
N CYS A 152 7.71 22.91 24.55
CA CYS A 152 8.03 23.11 25.96
C CYS A 152 8.04 21.76 26.68
N ASP A 153 9.01 21.57 27.56
CA ASP A 153 9.16 20.36 28.37
C ASP A 153 9.17 20.66 29.88
N GLU A 154 8.66 21.83 30.27
CA GLU A 154 8.52 22.24 31.67
C GLU A 154 7.59 21.30 32.44
N LYS A 155 7.93 20.97 33.69
CA LYS A 155 7.20 20.02 34.53
C LYS A 155 6.57 20.66 35.75
N GLU A 156 7.04 21.83 36.15
CA GLU A 156 6.59 22.51 37.36
C GLU A 156 5.43 23.48 37.11
N GLY A 157 4.60 23.69 38.14
CA GLY A 157 3.53 24.70 38.11
C GLY A 157 2.44 24.47 37.05
N LEU A 158 2.23 23.23 36.61
CA LEU A 158 1.29 22.89 35.54
C LEU A 158 -0.17 23.13 35.95
N LYS A 159 -0.91 23.90 35.16
CA LYS A 159 -2.35 24.14 35.32
C LYS A 159 -3.14 23.48 34.19
N SER A 160 -4.30 22.93 34.54
CA SER A 160 -5.24 22.37 33.57
C SER A 160 -6.19 23.46 33.05
N TRP A 161 -6.43 23.44 31.74
CA TRP A 161 -7.28 24.36 31.00
C TRP A 161 -8.29 23.58 30.18
N GLU A 162 -9.51 24.09 30.11
CA GLU A 162 -10.51 23.62 29.16
C GLU A 162 -10.69 24.70 28.11
N VAL A 163 -10.43 24.37 26.85
CA VAL A 163 -10.40 25.32 25.74
C VAL A 163 -11.42 24.88 24.70
N ASN A 164 -12.24 25.83 24.25
CA ASN A 164 -13.11 25.61 23.11
C ASN A 164 -12.28 25.69 21.82
N PHE A 165 -12.05 24.55 21.19
CA PHE A 165 -11.31 24.44 19.94
C PHE A 165 -12.27 24.48 18.76
N GLY A 166 -12.31 25.62 18.07
CA GLY A 166 -12.94 25.74 16.76
C GLY A 166 -11.97 25.32 15.65
N TYR A 167 -12.38 24.36 14.81
CA TYR A 167 -11.60 23.84 13.70
C TYR A 167 -12.46 23.65 12.45
N VAL A 168 -11.81 23.59 11.29
CA VAL A 168 -12.48 23.29 10.02
C VAL A 168 -12.08 21.88 9.60
N GLU A 169 -13.05 21.01 9.43
CA GLU A 169 -12.86 19.61 9.02
C GLU A 169 -13.78 19.33 7.83
N HIS A 170 -13.21 18.85 6.71
CA HIS A 170 -13.93 18.62 5.45
C HIS A 170 -14.80 19.80 4.96
N GLY A 171 -14.37 21.04 5.24
CA GLY A 171 -15.10 22.26 4.84
C GLY A 171 -16.17 22.72 5.84
N GLU A 172 -16.45 21.95 6.89
CA GLU A 172 -17.40 22.29 7.94
C GLU A 172 -16.68 22.88 9.15
N LYS A 173 -17.25 23.92 9.76
CA LYS A 173 -16.78 24.45 11.04
C LYS A 173 -17.32 23.58 12.17
N ARG A 174 -16.42 23.00 12.96
CA ARG A 174 -16.73 22.19 14.14
C ARG A 174 -16.08 22.82 15.37
N ASN A 175 -16.68 22.57 16.53
CA ASN A 175 -16.16 23.00 17.82
C ASN A 175 -16.02 21.79 18.74
N ALA A 176 -14.96 21.74 19.54
CA ALA A 176 -14.72 20.71 20.52
C ALA A 176 -14.15 21.30 21.80
N LEU A 177 -14.68 20.90 22.96
CA LEU A 177 -14.07 21.25 24.24
C LEU A 177 -12.90 20.29 24.51
N VAL A 178 -11.68 20.82 24.58
CA VAL A 178 -10.46 20.04 24.78
C VAL A 178 -9.78 20.41 26.09
N LYS A 179 -9.15 19.42 26.74
CA LYS A 179 -8.38 19.62 27.97
C LYS A 179 -6.89 19.74 27.65
N LEU A 180 -6.23 20.71 28.27
CA LEU A 180 -4.81 21.00 28.12
C LEU A 180 -4.16 21.17 29.48
N ARG A 181 -2.89 20.81 29.61
CA ARG A 181 -2.12 21.07 30.82
C ARG A 181 -0.87 21.87 30.47
N LEU A 182 -0.75 23.09 30.96
CA LEU A 182 0.28 24.05 30.54
C LEU A 182 1.02 24.64 31.75
N CYS A 183 2.30 24.96 31.56
CA CYS A 183 3.07 25.74 32.54
C CYS A 183 2.62 27.21 32.53
N PRO A 184 3.00 28.03 33.52
CA PRO A 184 2.60 29.43 33.61
C PRO A 184 2.93 30.25 32.35
N GLU A 185 4.12 30.07 31.79
CA GLU A 185 4.56 30.73 30.55
C GLU A 185 3.67 30.38 29.34
N CYS A 186 3.33 29.11 29.18
CA CYS A 186 2.48 28.66 28.07
C CYS A 186 1.01 29.03 28.30
N SER A 187 0.58 29.08 29.54
CA SER A 187 -0.75 29.57 29.93
C SER A 187 -0.92 31.06 29.60
N TYR A 188 0.12 31.87 29.81
CA TYR A 188 0.14 33.27 29.35
C TYR A 188 0.02 33.37 27.83
N LYS A 189 0.74 32.53 27.07
CA LYS A 189 0.65 32.50 25.60
C LYS A 189 -0.76 32.12 25.12
N LEU A 190 -1.41 31.17 25.79
CA LEU A 190 -2.78 30.77 25.47
C LEU A 190 -3.76 31.94 25.66
N ASN A 191 -3.61 32.70 26.74
CA ASN A 191 -4.50 33.82 27.09
C ASN A 191 -4.00 35.19 26.59
N PHE A 192 -3.06 35.22 25.64
CA PHE A 192 -2.38 36.45 25.22
C PHE A 192 -3.32 37.54 24.70
N HIS A 193 -4.42 37.14 24.05
CA HIS A 193 -5.44 38.05 23.50
C HIS A 193 -6.67 38.20 24.40
N HIS A 194 -6.70 37.55 25.56
CA HIS A 194 -7.83 37.62 26.49
C HIS A 194 -7.67 38.86 27.38
N ARG A 195 -8.02 40.03 26.85
CA ARG A 195 -8.03 41.31 27.56
C ARG A 195 -9.42 41.91 27.55
#